data_AF-A0A238V9T4-F1
#
_entry.id   AF-A0A238V9T4-F1
#
_cell.length_a   1.000
_cell.length_b   1.000
_cell.length_c   1.000
_cell.angle_alpha   90.00
_cell.angle_beta   90.00
_cell.angle_gamma   90.00
#
_symmetry.space_group_name_H-M   'P 1'
#
loop_
_entity.id
_entity.type
_entity.pdbx_description
1 polymer ?
#
loop_
_entity_poly.entity_id
_entity_poly.type
_entity_poly.pdbx_seq_one_letter_code
_entity_poly.pdbx_strand_id
1 'polypeptide(L)' 'MASPLPLSEEEKERMRRGRVSSGVATDEADIDEILYG' A
#
# COMPACT_ATOMS: atom_id res chain seq x y z
N MET A 1 -0.62 5.23 16.26
CA MET A 1 -0.97 6.44 15.49
C MET A 1 -2.16 6.12 14.59
N ALA A 2 -3.19 6.97 14.55
CA ALA A 2 -4.37 6.77 13.72
C ALA A 2 -4.11 7.22 12.27
N SER A 3 -4.74 6.55 11.29
CA SER A 3 -4.65 6.92 9.86
C SER A 3 -5.15 8.36 9.65
N PRO A 4 -4.47 9.18 8.81
CA PRO A 4 -4.88 10.57 8.55
C PRO A 4 -6.19 10.67 7.75
N LEU A 5 -6.68 9.56 7.22
CA LEU A 5 -7.94 9.51 6.49
C LEU A 5 -9.12 9.42 7.46
N PRO A 6 -10.21 10.20 7.24
CA PRO A 6 -11.40 10.22 8.10
C PRO A 6 -12.29 8.99 7.81
N LEU A 7 -11.72 7.81 7.93
CA LEU A 7 -12.39 6.54 7.71
C LEU A 7 -12.77 5.94 9.06
N SER A 8 -13.93 5.30 9.10
CA SER A 8 -14.32 4.41 10.19
C SER A 8 -13.36 3.21 10.27
N GLU A 9 -13.33 2.53 11.42
CA GLU A 9 -12.52 1.31 11.56
C GLU A 9 -12.97 0.20 10.61
N GLU A 10 -14.26 0.12 10.32
CA GLU A 10 -14.81 -0.88 9.40
C GLU A 10 -14.39 -0.62 7.94
N GLU A 11 -14.32 0.64 7.53
CA GLU A 11 -13.78 1.04 6.22
C GLU A 11 -12.28 0.76 6.12
N LYS A 12 -11.51 1.05 7.19
CA LYS A 12 -10.09 0.68 7.24
C LYS A 12 -9.90 -0.82 7.14
N GLU A 13 -10.73 -1.60 7.83
CA GLU A 13 -10.68 -3.05 7.76
C GLU A 13 -11.03 -3.58 6.36
N ARG A 14 -12.00 -2.96 5.68
CA ARG A 14 -12.26 -3.25 4.27
C ARG A 14 -11.07 -2.94 3.36
N MET A 15 -10.35 -1.84 3.58
CA MET A 15 -9.15 -1.51 2.78
C MET A 15 -7.99 -2.48 3.01
N ARG A 16 -7.89 -3.04 4.23
CA ARG A 16 -6.89 -4.07 4.54
C ARG A 16 -7.26 -5.42 3.92
N ARG A 17 -8.56 -5.74 3.86
CA ARG A 17 -9.08 -6.94 3.20
C ARG A 17 -8.75 -6.90 1.71
N GLY A 18 -7.96 -7.86 1.25
CA GLY A 18 -7.53 -7.96 -0.16
C GLY A 18 -6.15 -7.37 -0.45
N ARG A 19 -5.46 -6.81 0.54
CA ARG A 19 -4.05 -6.42 0.40
C ARG A 19 -3.18 -7.67 0.50
N VAL A 20 -2.63 -8.11 -0.63
CA VAL A 20 -1.64 -9.19 -0.68
C VAL A 20 -0.25 -8.54 -0.66
N SER A 21 0.59 -8.93 0.31
CA SER A 21 2.01 -8.60 0.29
C SER A 21 2.73 -9.63 -0.55
N SER A 22 3.49 -9.20 -1.56
CA SER A 22 4.33 -10.08 -2.38
C SER A 22 5.49 -10.70 -1.59
N GLY A 23 5.79 -10.16 -0.39
CA GLY A 23 6.95 -10.55 0.41
C GLY A 23 8.29 -10.03 -0.13
N VAL A 24 8.28 -9.40 -1.30
CA VAL A 24 9.44 -8.75 -1.90
C VAL A 24 9.35 -7.25 -1.57
N ALA A 25 10.43 -6.70 -1.02
CA ALA A 25 10.54 -5.26 -0.86
C ALA A 25 10.78 -4.64 -2.23
N THR A 26 9.95 -3.68 -2.61
CA THR A 26 10.16 -2.84 -3.80
C THR A 26 10.99 -1.64 -3.37
N ASP A 27 12.07 -1.36 -4.09
CA ASP A 27 12.91 -0.17 -3.90
C ASP A 27 12.74 0.82 -5.07
N GLU A 28 13.48 1.94 -5.01
CA GLU A 28 13.36 3.00 -6.04
C GLU A 28 13.84 2.51 -7.42
N ALA A 29 14.84 1.63 -7.48
CA ALA A 29 15.36 1.14 -8.74
C ALA A 29 14.32 0.28 -9.48
N ASP A 30 13.55 -0.53 -8.74
CA ASP A 30 12.42 -1.29 -9.27
C ASP A 30 11.32 -0.38 -9.86
N ILE A 31 11.11 0.79 -9.27
CA ILE A 31 10.08 1.77 -9.68
C ILE A 31 10.56 2.56 -10.91
N ASP A 32 11.82 2.98 -10.90
CA ASP A 32 12.43 3.78 -11.95
C ASP A 32 12.40 3.08 -13.31
N GLU A 33 12.68 1.77 -13.33
CA GLU A 33 12.61 0.96 -14.56
C GLU A 33 11.22 1.00 -15.23
N ILE A 34 10.15 0.99 -14.42
CA ILE A 34 8.77 0.94 -14.92
C ILE A 34 8.26 2.32 -15.32
N LEU A 35 8.60 3.36 -14.53
CA LEU A 35 8.03 4.70 -14.68
C LEU A 35 8.88 5.64 -15.55
N TYR A 36 10.19 5.41 -15.62
CA TYR A 36 11.14 6.37 -16.19
C TYR A 36 12.17 5.76 -17.16
N GLY A 37 11.96 4.50 -17.57
CA GLY A 37 12.85 3.74 -18.46
C GLY A 37 13.50 4.50 -19.60
#